data_AF-A0AA86R897-F1
#
_entry.id   AF-A0AA86R897-F1
#
_cell.length_a   1.000
_cell.length_b   1.000
_cell.length_c   1.000
_cell.angle_alpha   90.00
_cell.angle_beta   90.00
_cell.angle_gamma   90.00
#
_symmetry.space_group_name_H-M   'P 1'
#
loop_
_entity.id
_entity.type
_entity.pdbx_description
1 polymer ?
#
loop_
_entity_poly.entity_id
_entity_poly.type
_entity_poly.pdbx_seq_one_letter_code
_entity_poly.pdbx_strand_id
1 'polypeptide(L)'
;MSLVSVPYNVVLWGDSITQYGDLSKGWVNLLREAYSAQAMFTNQGISGLNSSQYLKFVQDPLFDQMMPKTCDKIIICLGANDAGYQLESVELHQGVPLSTFVSNMSELFKLAQKYTSNVTIMLPPPLKQYIGRDPAQTEQYSNAIKNLNLKTIDIRPKITSVSDIHVDGIHMNENGNRVIFETVKEEIGTLKFWREHWKNW
;
A
#
# COMPACT_ATOMS: atom_id res chain seq x y z
N MET A 1 -6.40 28.78 20.74
CA MET A 1 -6.60 27.66 19.80
C MET A 1 -5.82 27.99 18.53
N SER A 2 -4.99 27.06 18.04
CA SER A 2 -4.24 27.27 16.80
C SER A 2 -5.21 27.47 15.64
N LEU A 3 -5.05 28.57 14.89
CA LEU A 3 -5.85 28.89 13.70
C LEU A 3 -5.42 28.11 12.45
N VAL A 4 -4.42 27.23 12.59
CA VAL A 4 -3.84 26.44 11.50
C VAL A 4 -3.76 25.00 11.97
N SER A 5 -4.45 24.09 11.26
CA SER A 5 -4.20 22.66 11.36
C SER A 5 -3.26 22.25 10.22
N VAL A 6 -2.40 21.26 10.43
CA VAL A 6 -1.58 20.71 9.33
C VAL A 6 -2.43 19.74 8.51
N PRO A 7 -2.14 19.55 7.21
CA PRO A 7 -2.82 18.54 6.40
C PRO A 7 -2.70 17.15 7.03
N TYR A 8 -3.71 16.30 6.82
CA TYR A 8 -3.68 14.89 7.23
C TYR A 8 -2.58 14.15 6.45
N ASN A 9 -1.68 13.43 7.11
CA ASN A 9 -0.55 12.76 6.47
C ASN A 9 -0.78 11.25 6.37
N VAL A 10 -0.85 10.77 5.14
CA VAL A 10 -0.92 9.34 4.82
C VAL A 10 0.44 8.89 4.29
N VAL A 11 1.05 7.91 4.94
CA VAL A 11 2.29 7.29 4.47
C VAL A 11 1.96 5.92 3.88
N LEU A 12 2.53 5.64 2.70
CA LEU A 12 2.27 4.43 1.94
C LEU A 12 3.56 3.60 1.90
N TRP A 13 3.52 2.41 2.49
CA TRP A 13 4.63 1.47 2.45
C TRP A 13 4.34 0.41 1.41
N GLY A 14 5.26 0.12 0.48
CA GLY A 14 4.97 -0.91 -0.51
C GLY A 14 6.04 -1.17 -1.56
N ASP A 15 5.64 -1.91 -2.58
CA ASP A 15 6.51 -2.33 -3.69
C ASP A 15 6.35 -1.44 -4.94
N SER A 16 6.58 -2.00 -6.14
CA SER A 16 6.43 -1.31 -7.42
C SER A 16 5.02 -0.79 -7.66
N ILE A 17 3.98 -1.49 -7.20
CA ILE A 17 2.58 -1.05 -7.38
C ILE A 17 2.33 0.24 -6.60
N THR A 18 3.00 0.38 -5.45
CA THR A 18 2.95 1.61 -4.65
C THR A 18 3.83 2.68 -5.28
N GLN A 19 5.07 2.35 -5.68
CA GLN A 19 5.99 3.29 -6.33
C GLN A 19 5.38 3.93 -7.58
N TYR A 20 4.78 3.10 -8.44
CA TYR A 20 4.16 3.53 -9.69
C TYR A 20 2.82 4.24 -9.49
N GLY A 21 2.29 4.24 -8.27
CA GLY A 21 1.07 4.97 -7.93
C GLY A 21 1.19 6.48 -8.08
N ASP A 22 2.39 7.06 -8.10
CA ASP A 22 2.63 8.48 -8.40
C ASP A 22 2.75 8.78 -9.91
N LEU A 23 2.73 7.76 -10.78
CA LEU A 23 2.67 8.00 -12.23
C LEU A 23 1.34 8.66 -12.62
N SER A 24 1.28 9.19 -13.85
CA SER A 24 0.03 9.74 -14.39
C SER A 24 -1.09 8.70 -14.32
N LYS A 25 -2.24 9.10 -13.76
CA LYS A 25 -3.40 8.23 -13.47
C LYS A 25 -3.12 7.06 -12.50
N GLY A 26 -1.97 7.10 -11.83
CA GLY A 26 -1.64 6.19 -10.73
C GLY A 26 -2.52 6.46 -9.50
N TRP A 27 -2.76 5.43 -8.71
CA TRP A 27 -3.71 5.49 -7.60
C TRP A 27 -3.34 6.51 -6.51
N VAL A 28 -2.04 6.75 -6.27
CA VAL A 28 -1.56 7.77 -5.33
C VAL A 28 -1.78 9.17 -5.91
N ASN A 29 -1.51 9.37 -7.19
CA ASN A 29 -1.79 10.64 -7.85
C ASN A 29 -3.29 10.97 -7.83
N LEU A 30 -4.16 9.99 -8.08
CA LEU A 30 -5.62 10.14 -7.97
C LEU A 30 -6.05 10.50 -6.53
N LEU A 31 -5.40 9.95 -5.50
CA LEU A 31 -5.65 10.33 -4.10
C LEU A 31 -5.23 11.79 -3.84
N ARG A 32 -4.08 12.24 -4.35
CA ARG A 32 -3.63 13.64 -4.23
C ARG A 32 -4.64 14.60 -4.84
N GLU A 33 -5.21 14.26 -5.99
CA GLU A 33 -6.26 15.05 -6.63
C GLU A 33 -7.54 15.08 -5.78
N ALA A 34 -8.00 13.92 -5.30
CA ALA A 34 -9.24 13.80 -4.54
C ALA A 34 -9.19 14.46 -3.15
N TYR A 35 -8.02 14.48 -2.51
CA TYR A 35 -7.78 15.07 -1.18
C TYR A 35 -6.96 16.36 -1.26
N SER A 36 -7.04 17.07 -2.39
CA SER A 36 -6.33 18.33 -2.58
C SER A 36 -6.66 19.29 -1.43
N ALA A 37 -5.60 19.78 -0.79
CA ALA A 37 -5.67 20.63 0.41
C ALA A 37 -6.47 20.04 1.59
N GLN A 38 -6.54 18.72 1.69
CA GLN A 38 -7.05 18.00 2.86
C GLN A 38 -5.98 17.05 3.42
N ALA A 39 -5.26 16.36 2.54
CA ALA A 39 -4.23 15.40 2.92
C ALA A 39 -2.94 15.53 2.09
N MET A 40 -1.85 15.05 2.66
CA MET A 40 -0.57 14.82 2.02
C MET A 40 -0.29 13.31 1.98
N PHE A 41 0.31 12.84 0.89
CA PHE A 41 0.67 11.45 0.70
C PHE A 41 2.18 11.31 0.55
N THR A 42 2.81 10.50 1.40
CA THR A 42 4.23 10.14 1.27
C THR A 42 4.32 8.72 0.71
N ASN A 43 4.80 8.61 -0.52
CA ASN A 43 4.98 7.33 -1.20
C ASN A 43 6.36 6.77 -0.89
N GLN A 44 6.41 5.64 -0.17
CA GLN A 44 7.63 4.89 0.10
C GLN A 44 7.61 3.53 -0.61
N GLY A 45 6.95 3.46 -1.77
CA GLY A 45 6.98 2.30 -2.64
C GLY A 45 8.35 2.09 -3.27
N ILE A 46 8.89 0.87 -3.23
CA ILE A 46 10.18 0.52 -3.81
C ILE A 46 10.03 -0.70 -4.72
N SER A 47 10.22 -0.52 -6.02
CA SER A 47 10.08 -1.60 -7.00
C SER A 47 10.96 -2.80 -6.67
N GLY A 48 10.33 -3.97 -6.75
CA GLY A 48 10.96 -5.26 -6.58
C GLY A 48 11.18 -5.73 -5.14
N LEU A 49 10.88 -4.92 -4.11
CA LEU A 49 10.99 -5.37 -2.73
C LEU A 49 9.86 -6.33 -2.36
N ASN A 50 10.22 -7.44 -1.70
CA ASN A 50 9.28 -8.29 -0.97
C ASN A 50 9.19 -7.89 0.51
N SER A 51 8.32 -8.54 1.29
CA SER A 51 8.15 -8.22 2.72
C SER A 51 9.43 -8.37 3.54
N SER A 52 10.32 -9.33 3.21
CA SER A 52 11.57 -9.55 3.95
C SER A 52 12.56 -8.42 3.75
N GLN A 53 12.67 -7.93 2.51
CA GLN A 53 13.56 -6.82 2.17
C GLN A 53 13.00 -5.49 2.66
N TYR A 54 11.68 -5.29 2.54
CA TYR A 54 11.02 -4.09 3.05
C TYR A 54 11.12 -4.00 4.58
N LEU A 55 11.01 -5.12 5.29
CA LEU A 55 11.23 -5.16 6.74
C LEU A 55 12.64 -4.69 7.12
N LYS A 56 13.68 -5.15 6.42
CA LYS A 56 15.06 -4.68 6.63
C LYS A 56 15.18 -3.18 6.36
N PHE A 57 14.53 -2.68 5.31
CA PHE A 57 14.53 -1.26 4.97
C PHE A 57 13.91 -0.41 6.09
N VAL A 58 12.77 -0.82 6.65
CA VAL A 58 12.12 -0.11 7.78
C VAL A 58 12.93 -0.20 9.07
N GLN A 59 13.71 -1.27 9.26
CA GLN A 59 14.58 -1.44 10.42
C GLN A 59 15.91 -0.67 10.33
N ASP A 60 16.22 -0.08 9.18
CA ASP A 60 17.44 0.71 9.02
C ASP A 60 17.40 1.94 9.94
N PRO A 61 18.49 2.26 10.68
CA PRO A 61 18.53 3.42 11.57
C PRO A 61 18.26 4.77 10.88
N LEU A 62 18.44 4.86 9.57
CA LEU A 62 18.17 6.07 8.79
C LEU A 62 16.71 6.17 8.32
N PHE A 63 15.90 5.12 8.46
CA PHE A 63 14.52 5.10 7.99
C PHE A 63 13.68 6.21 8.62
N ASP A 64 13.88 6.51 9.90
CA ASP A 64 13.18 7.59 10.61
C ASP A 64 13.38 8.97 9.98
N GLN A 65 14.49 9.18 9.26
CA GLN A 65 14.76 10.44 8.57
C GLN A 65 13.90 10.62 7.31
N MET A 66 13.34 9.54 6.78
CA MET A 66 12.45 9.55 5.61
C MET A 66 10.97 9.73 5.98
N MET A 67 10.63 9.65 7.26
CA MET A 67 9.26 9.78 7.73
C MET A 67 8.85 11.26 7.85
N PRO A 68 7.60 11.62 7.50
CA PRO A 68 7.11 12.97 7.74
C PRO A 68 7.05 13.28 9.24
N LYS A 69 7.12 14.57 9.60
CA LYS A 69 7.05 15.03 11.00
C LYS A 69 5.77 14.60 11.72
N THR A 70 4.68 14.45 10.96
CA THR A 70 3.39 13.97 11.43
C THR A 70 2.95 12.83 10.53
N CYS A 71 2.41 11.77 11.13
CA CYS A 71 1.91 10.60 10.43
C CYS A 71 0.53 10.25 11.01
N ASP A 72 -0.53 10.49 10.25
CA ASP A 72 -1.89 10.27 10.73
C ASP A 72 -2.40 8.87 10.33
N LYS A 73 -1.87 8.31 9.23
CA LYS A 73 -2.22 6.98 8.76
C LYS A 73 -1.06 6.32 8.01
N ILE A 74 -0.89 5.01 8.22
CA ILE A 74 -0.02 4.18 7.38
C ILE A 74 -0.87 3.14 6.65
N ILE A 75 -0.62 2.96 5.35
CA ILE A 75 -1.16 1.86 4.56
C ILE A 75 0.00 1.02 4.02
N ILE A 76 0.03 -0.26 4.35
CA ILE A 76 1.06 -1.22 3.94
C ILE A 76 0.52 -2.05 2.76
N CYS A 77 1.23 -2.01 1.64
CA CYS A 77 0.85 -2.54 0.33
C CYS A 77 1.96 -3.46 -0.20
N LEU A 78 2.05 -4.68 0.36
CA LEU A 78 3.08 -5.67 0.04
C LEU A 78 2.47 -7.04 -0.23
N GLY A 79 3.25 -7.94 -0.82
CA GLY A 79 2.91 -9.36 -1.00
C GLY A 79 2.76 -9.82 -2.44
N ALA A 80 2.73 -8.91 -3.42
CA ALA A 80 2.74 -9.28 -4.84
C ALA A 80 4.06 -9.98 -5.23
N ASN A 81 5.19 -9.51 -4.68
CA ASN A 81 6.49 -10.11 -4.87
C ASN A 81 6.66 -11.42 -4.07
N ASP A 82 6.21 -11.43 -2.81
CA ASP A 82 6.29 -12.57 -1.91
C ASP A 82 5.58 -13.81 -2.48
N ALA A 83 4.41 -13.61 -3.10
CA ALA A 83 3.62 -14.67 -3.73
C ALA A 83 4.27 -15.28 -4.99
N GLY A 84 5.48 -14.87 -5.39
CA GLY A 84 6.31 -15.56 -6.38
C GLY A 84 7.10 -16.76 -5.84
N TYR A 85 6.80 -17.22 -4.63
CA TYR A 85 7.47 -18.33 -3.97
C TYR A 85 7.04 -19.69 -4.55
N GLN A 86 8.02 -20.57 -4.84
CA GLN A 86 7.87 -21.97 -5.28
C GLN A 86 7.33 -22.24 -6.70
N LEU A 87 7.79 -21.49 -7.70
CA LEU A 87 7.78 -22.00 -9.07
C LEU A 87 9.23 -22.35 -9.46
N GLU A 88 9.46 -23.60 -9.89
CA GLU A 88 10.78 -24.22 -10.15
C GLU A 88 11.64 -23.47 -11.18
N SER A 89 11.02 -22.52 -11.88
CA SER A 89 11.64 -21.40 -12.56
C SER A 89 11.09 -20.17 -11.83
N VAL A 90 11.87 -19.20 -11.33
CA VAL A 90 12.51 -18.19 -12.18
C VAL A 90 13.49 -17.35 -11.34
N GLU A 91 14.54 -16.92 -12.02
CA GLU A 91 15.56 -15.88 -11.81
C GLU A 91 15.25 -14.67 -10.89
N LEU A 92 13.99 -14.43 -10.50
CA LEU A 92 13.60 -13.33 -9.62
C LEU A 92 13.58 -13.82 -8.17
N HIS A 93 14.64 -13.52 -7.42
CA HIS A 93 14.88 -13.87 -6.01
C HIS A 93 13.94 -13.12 -5.03
N GLN A 94 12.64 -13.07 -5.35
CA GLN A 94 11.63 -12.24 -4.68
C GLN A 94 10.62 -13.03 -3.86
N GLY A 95 10.40 -14.32 -4.17
CA GLY A 95 9.45 -15.16 -3.43
C GLY A 95 9.82 -15.30 -1.94
N VAL A 96 8.83 -15.21 -1.06
CA VAL A 96 9.01 -15.37 0.39
C VAL A 96 8.04 -16.44 0.88
N PRO A 97 8.48 -17.44 1.67
CA PRO A 97 7.59 -18.46 2.19
C PRO A 97 6.40 -17.86 2.95
N LEU A 98 5.21 -18.44 2.81
CA LEU A 98 3.97 -17.91 3.39
C LEU A 98 4.09 -17.62 4.90
N SER A 99 4.69 -18.53 5.67
CA SER A 99 4.91 -18.34 7.11
C SER A 99 5.83 -17.15 7.42
N THR A 100 6.90 -16.99 6.63
CA THR A 100 7.82 -15.85 6.73
C THR A 100 7.11 -14.55 6.34
N PHE A 101 6.32 -14.54 5.27
CA PHE A 101 5.52 -13.39 4.86
C PHE A 101 4.55 -12.96 5.97
N VAL A 102 3.82 -13.90 6.57
CA VAL A 102 2.90 -13.63 7.69
C VAL A 102 3.64 -13.00 8.88
N SER A 103 4.82 -13.54 9.24
CA SER A 103 5.67 -12.99 10.29
C SER A 103 6.14 -11.58 9.95
N ASN A 104 6.61 -11.36 8.72
CA ASN A 104 7.09 -10.05 8.26
C ASN A 104 5.98 -9.00 8.28
N MET A 105 4.79 -9.33 7.78
CA MET A 105 3.65 -8.40 7.78
C MET A 105 3.19 -8.03 9.19
N SER A 106 3.25 -8.98 10.12
CA SER A 106 2.93 -8.74 11.54
C SER A 106 3.93 -7.79 12.18
N GLU A 107 5.23 -7.98 11.92
CA GLU A 107 6.28 -7.11 12.43
C GLU A 107 6.24 -5.72 11.76
N LEU A 108 6.02 -5.64 10.44
CA LEU A 108 5.84 -4.38 9.73
C LEU A 108 4.66 -3.57 10.28
N PHE A 109 3.53 -4.23 10.57
CA PHE A 109 2.38 -3.59 11.21
C PHE A 109 2.76 -3.00 12.57
N LYS A 110 3.47 -3.78 13.41
CA LYS A 110 3.95 -3.34 14.72
C LYS A 110 4.97 -2.19 14.62
N LEU A 111 5.86 -2.21 13.63
CA LEU A 111 6.81 -1.12 13.38
C LEU A 111 6.09 0.14 12.93
N ALA A 112 5.09 0.03 12.05
CA ALA A 112 4.24 1.16 11.64
C ALA A 112 3.52 1.79 12.84
N GLN A 113 3.12 1.00 13.84
CA GLN A 113 2.48 1.49 15.06
C GLN A 113 3.35 2.41 15.92
N LYS A 114 4.67 2.48 15.67
CA LYS A 114 5.55 3.49 16.29
C LYS A 114 5.25 4.92 15.81
N TYR A 115 4.71 5.06 14.60
CA TYR A 115 4.43 6.37 13.99
C TYR A 115 2.96 6.78 14.10
N THR A 116 2.04 5.81 14.06
CA THR A 116 0.59 6.05 14.20
C THR A 116 -0.15 4.80 14.63
N SER A 117 -1.21 4.93 15.44
CA SER A 117 -2.09 3.80 15.77
C SER A 117 -3.04 3.42 14.62
N ASN A 118 -3.19 4.27 13.60
CA ASN A 118 -4.06 4.04 12.44
C ASN A 118 -3.27 3.39 11.28
N VAL A 119 -3.04 2.09 11.42
CA VAL A 119 -2.35 1.27 10.41
C VAL A 119 -3.35 0.39 9.69
N THR A 120 -3.19 0.23 8.38
CA THR A 120 -4.03 -0.66 7.57
C THR A 120 -3.17 -1.44 6.60
N ILE A 121 -3.46 -2.72 6.44
CA ILE A 121 -2.81 -3.55 5.42
C ILE A 121 -3.73 -3.67 4.21
N MET A 122 -3.29 -3.21 3.05
CA MET A 122 -3.89 -3.63 1.80
C MET A 122 -3.43 -5.05 1.51
N LEU A 123 -4.38 -5.96 1.37
CA LEU A 123 -4.05 -7.35 1.09
C LEU A 123 -3.32 -7.48 -0.26
N PRO A 124 -2.44 -8.49 -0.41
CA PRO A 124 -1.71 -8.73 -1.65
C PRO A 124 -2.64 -8.61 -2.87
N PRO A 125 -2.38 -7.66 -3.79
CA PRO A 125 -3.30 -7.41 -4.88
C PRO A 125 -3.37 -8.64 -5.81
N PRO A 126 -4.52 -8.91 -6.44
CA PRO A 126 -4.62 -9.97 -7.42
C PRO A 126 -3.76 -9.67 -8.65
N LEU A 127 -3.23 -10.73 -9.24
CA LEU A 127 -2.45 -10.75 -10.48
C LEU A 127 -3.06 -11.78 -11.44
N LYS A 128 -2.83 -11.65 -12.75
CA LYS A 128 -3.41 -12.57 -13.75
C LYS A 128 -2.61 -13.88 -13.86
N GLN A 129 -1.34 -13.76 -14.19
CA GLN A 129 -0.29 -14.78 -14.14
C GLN A 129 0.97 -14.09 -14.62
N TYR A 130 2.08 -14.20 -13.90
CA TYR A 130 3.33 -13.59 -14.32
C TYR A 130 4.51 -14.27 -13.66
N ILE A 131 5.38 -14.87 -14.48
CA ILE A 131 6.70 -15.37 -14.07
C ILE A 131 6.66 -16.03 -12.69
N GLY A 132 6.07 -17.21 -12.59
CA GLY A 132 6.05 -17.90 -11.30
C GLY A 132 5.06 -17.34 -10.27
N ARG A 133 4.06 -16.56 -10.70
CA ARG A 133 2.97 -16.06 -9.83
C ARG A 133 1.64 -16.38 -10.46
N ASP A 134 0.72 -16.92 -9.67
CA ASP A 134 -0.65 -17.18 -10.09
C ASP A 134 -1.68 -16.54 -9.12
N PRO A 135 -2.95 -16.37 -9.56
CA PRO A 135 -3.99 -15.77 -8.75
C PRO A 135 -4.29 -16.52 -7.44
N ALA A 136 -4.23 -17.86 -7.47
CA ALA A 136 -4.54 -18.70 -6.31
C ALA A 136 -3.47 -18.53 -5.22
N GLN A 137 -2.20 -18.41 -5.60
CA GLN A 137 -1.09 -18.15 -4.70
C GLN A 137 -1.25 -16.79 -4.02
N THR A 138 -1.51 -15.70 -4.75
CA THR A 138 -1.75 -14.39 -4.11
C THR A 138 -2.98 -14.37 -3.21
N GLU A 139 -4.01 -15.16 -3.53
CA GLU A 139 -5.18 -15.33 -2.67
C GLU A 139 -4.85 -16.09 -1.38
N GLN A 140 -4.02 -17.13 -1.44
CA GLN A 140 -3.52 -17.82 -0.24
C GLN A 140 -2.79 -16.86 0.71
N TYR A 141 -1.95 -15.98 0.19
CA TYR A 141 -1.24 -14.96 0.99
C TYR A 141 -2.20 -13.95 1.59
N SER A 142 -3.23 -13.55 0.83
CA SER A 142 -4.27 -12.64 1.32
C SER A 142 -5.09 -13.25 2.45
N ASN A 143 -5.48 -14.51 2.33
CA ASN A 143 -6.23 -15.24 3.36
C ASN A 143 -5.42 -15.43 4.64
N ALA A 144 -4.11 -15.67 4.52
CA ALA A 144 -3.24 -15.76 5.68
C ALA A 144 -3.19 -14.46 6.50
N ILE A 145 -3.17 -13.30 5.84
CA ILE A 145 -3.20 -11.99 6.54
C ILE A 145 -4.59 -11.69 7.13
N LYS A 146 -5.68 -12.05 6.44
CA LYS A 146 -7.05 -11.93 6.99
C LYS A 146 -7.19 -12.65 8.34
N ASN A 147 -6.49 -13.76 8.53
CA ASN A 147 -6.53 -14.53 9.78
C ASN A 147 -5.76 -13.89 10.96
N LEU A 148 -5.01 -12.81 10.75
CA LEU A 148 -4.25 -12.12 11.81
C LEU A 148 -5.11 -11.15 12.65
N ASN A 149 -6.39 -10.97 12.32
CA ASN A 149 -7.28 -10.00 12.98
C ASN A 149 -6.71 -8.56 12.99
N LEU A 150 -5.99 -8.19 11.93
CA LEU A 150 -5.49 -6.83 11.70
C LEU A 150 -6.46 -6.05 10.81
N LYS A 151 -6.44 -4.71 10.91
CA LYS A 151 -7.22 -3.86 10.01
C LYS A 151 -6.70 -4.02 8.58
N THR A 152 -7.56 -4.52 7.70
CA THR A 152 -7.21 -4.87 6.31
C THR A 152 -8.23 -4.29 5.33
N ILE A 153 -7.77 -4.04 4.09
CA ILE A 153 -8.60 -3.70 2.94
C ILE A 153 -8.27 -4.62 1.76
N ASP A 154 -9.26 -4.93 0.92
CA ASP A 154 -9.12 -5.85 -0.21
C ASP A 154 -9.68 -5.20 -1.48
N ILE A 155 -8.92 -5.26 -2.57
CA ILE A 155 -9.36 -4.72 -3.86
C ILE A 155 -10.13 -5.75 -4.69
N ARG A 156 -10.02 -7.06 -4.39
CA ARG A 156 -10.67 -8.16 -5.14
C ARG A 156 -12.17 -7.96 -5.37
N PRO A 157 -12.99 -7.56 -4.37
CA PRO A 157 -14.43 -7.42 -4.58
C PRO A 157 -14.79 -6.39 -5.67
N LYS A 158 -13.97 -5.35 -5.84
CA LYS A 158 -14.21 -4.26 -6.79
C LYS A 158 -13.68 -4.52 -8.20
N ILE A 159 -12.94 -5.62 -8.40
CA ILE A 159 -12.38 -5.98 -9.72
C ILE A 159 -13.43 -6.64 -10.61
N THR A 160 -14.46 -7.25 -10.03
CA THR A 160 -15.52 -7.98 -10.74
C THR A 160 -16.27 -7.15 -11.80
N SER A 161 -16.18 -5.82 -11.75
CA SER A 161 -16.78 -4.89 -12.71
C SER A 161 -15.84 -4.45 -13.84
N VAL A 162 -14.58 -4.91 -13.88
CA VAL A 162 -13.56 -4.49 -14.86
C VAL A 162 -12.84 -5.71 -15.45
N SER A 163 -12.82 -5.83 -16.78
CA SER A 163 -12.27 -7.00 -17.48
C SER A 163 -10.74 -7.07 -17.51
N ASP A 164 -10.05 -5.94 -17.37
CA ASP A 164 -8.58 -5.89 -17.36
C ASP A 164 -8.03 -4.77 -16.48
N ILE A 165 -7.20 -5.16 -15.51
CA ILE A 165 -6.62 -4.25 -14.51
C ILE A 165 -5.09 -4.20 -14.56
N HIS A 166 -4.44 -5.01 -15.39
CA HIS A 166 -2.98 -5.12 -15.45
C HIS A 166 -2.43 -4.64 -16.79
N VAL A 167 -1.17 -4.18 -16.80
CA VAL A 167 -0.40 -3.86 -18.02
C VAL A 167 0.34 -5.11 -18.50
N ASP A 168 1.00 -5.81 -17.58
CA ASP A 168 1.90 -6.94 -17.85
C ASP A 168 1.52 -8.20 -17.06
N GLY A 169 0.38 -8.19 -16.37
CA GLY A 169 -0.07 -9.27 -15.49
C GLY A 169 0.23 -9.06 -14.01
N ILE A 170 1.04 -8.06 -13.64
CA ILE A 170 1.29 -7.63 -12.24
C ILE A 170 0.98 -6.16 -12.03
N HIS A 171 1.58 -5.29 -12.84
CA HIS A 171 1.49 -3.85 -12.64
C HIS A 171 0.14 -3.34 -13.13
N MET A 172 -0.42 -2.39 -12.39
CA MET A 172 -1.78 -1.91 -12.62
C MET A 172 -1.84 -0.99 -13.85
N ASN A 173 -2.83 -1.21 -14.71
CA ASN A 173 -3.21 -0.25 -15.75
C ASN A 173 -4.09 0.86 -15.13
N GLU A 174 -4.66 1.74 -15.94
CA GLU A 174 -5.53 2.83 -15.45
C GLU A 174 -6.74 2.32 -14.65
N ASN A 175 -7.35 1.21 -15.06
CA ASN A 175 -8.48 0.61 -14.35
C ASN A 175 -8.06 0.02 -13.00
N GLY A 176 -6.93 -0.70 -12.97
CA GLY A 176 -6.39 -1.26 -11.73
C GLY A 176 -6.04 -0.18 -10.72
N ASN A 177 -5.41 0.90 -11.18
CA ASN A 177 -5.13 2.07 -10.35
C ASN A 177 -6.42 2.73 -9.84
N ARG A 178 -7.46 2.84 -10.67
CA ARG A 178 -8.78 3.36 -10.25
C ARG A 178 -9.39 2.51 -9.13
N VAL A 179 -9.30 1.19 -9.22
CA VAL A 179 -9.83 0.26 -8.20
C VAL A 179 -9.08 0.40 -6.87
N ILE A 180 -7.74 0.50 -6.90
CA ILE A 180 -6.95 0.75 -5.68
C ILE A 180 -7.34 2.11 -5.09
N PHE A 181 -7.42 3.14 -5.92
CA PHE A 181 -7.84 4.48 -5.50
C PHE A 181 -9.18 4.48 -4.76
N GLU A 182 -10.22 3.85 -5.32
CA GLU A 182 -11.55 3.84 -4.66
C GLU A 182 -11.52 3.07 -3.33
N THR A 183 -10.83 1.93 -3.30
CA THR A 183 -10.67 1.15 -2.06
C THR A 183 -9.95 1.95 -0.97
N VAL A 184 -8.85 2.61 -1.31
CA VAL A 184 -8.07 3.40 -0.34
C VAL A 184 -8.81 4.68 0.07
N LYS A 185 -9.52 5.33 -0.86
CA LYS A 185 -10.34 6.50 -0.56
C LYS A 185 -11.47 6.17 0.42
N GLU A 186 -12.16 5.04 0.23
CA GLU A 186 -13.18 4.58 1.19
C GLU A 186 -12.60 4.35 2.58
N GLU A 187 -11.39 3.78 2.66
CA GLU A 187 -10.67 3.54 3.92
C GLU A 187 -10.20 4.84 4.60
N ILE A 188 -9.78 5.86 3.84
CA ILE A 188 -9.41 7.17 4.39
C ILE A 188 -10.67 7.95 4.82
N GLY A 189 -11.75 7.85 4.06
CA GLY A 189 -13.01 8.55 4.34
C GLY A 189 -12.94 10.04 4.02
N THR A 190 -13.83 10.83 4.61
CA THR A 190 -13.90 12.28 4.37
C THR A 190 -12.96 13.02 5.32
N LEU A 191 -12.15 13.93 4.77
CA LEU A 191 -11.26 14.80 5.52
C LEU A 191 -11.70 16.25 5.37
N LYS A 192 -11.43 17.06 6.40
CA LYS A 192 -11.70 18.50 6.35
C LYS A 192 -10.54 19.21 5.64
N PHE A 193 -10.86 20.29 4.96
CA PHE A 193 -9.85 21.24 4.49
C PHE A 193 -9.04 21.74 5.69
N TRP A 194 -7.71 21.64 5.64
CA TRP A 194 -6.83 21.84 6.82
C TRP A 194 -6.76 23.28 7.31
N ARG A 195 -7.27 24.24 6.53
CA ARG A 195 -7.25 25.65 6.88
C ARG A 195 -8.67 26.19 7.00
N GLU A 196 -9.07 26.75 8.14
CA GLU A 196 -10.31 27.52 8.18
C GLU A 196 -10.12 28.82 7.36
N HIS A 197 -11.01 29.06 6.40
CA HIS A 197 -10.91 30.17 5.44
C HIS A 197 -10.68 31.53 6.10
N TRP A 198 -9.71 32.28 5.56
CA TRP A 198 -9.54 33.75 5.46
C TRP A 198 -9.91 34.70 6.61
N LYS A 199 -10.39 34.27 7.78
CA LYS A 199 -10.87 35.21 8.83
C LYS A 199 -9.80 36.17 9.38
N ASN A 200 -8.52 35.93 9.07
CA ASN A 200 -7.38 36.66 9.65
C ASN A 200 -6.29 37.00 8.62
N TRP A 201 -6.62 37.15 7.33
CA TRP A 201 -5.71 37.71 6.33
C TRP A 201 -6.24 39.07 5.87
#